data_AF-A0A084CNI6-F1
#
_entry.id   AF-A0A084CNI6-F1
#
_cell.length_a   1.000
_cell.length_b   1.000
_cell.length_c   1.000
_cell.angle_alpha   90.00
_cell.angle_beta   90.00
_cell.angle_gamma   90.00
#
_symmetry.space_group_name_H-M   'P 1'
#
loop_
_entity.id
_entity.type
_entity.pdbx_description
1 polymer ?
#
loop_
_entity_poly.entity_id
_entity_poly.type
_entity_poly.pdbx_seq_one_letter_code
_entity_poly.pdbx_strand_id
1 'polypeptide(L)'
;MQAYMKTLVRRLDDLNQQRIERALLLMNLQSRNVFHLVPALLHFNHPAIPGYYSPDVPCGVYGLELNKIQQQFIRDVQLRTDQKFESTEAEEILGLYAMGSTSSIAQNTSSDLDIWVSVSPKMSNEQRNNLTNKCLLITDWAKKQEVEVNFFLMDEEYFRNDHSKEMAVSNSRSSQHLLLLDEFYRSAVRLAGKRLLWQIVPPNMDAYYDEYVENLYDLGYIRSSEWLDFGKLTYIPAEEYFSSNLWQLYKSIDAPYKSVLKATLLEAYSWEHPHTRLLSIDVKRHFFAKSQDLHEMDPYYLMLQKITNYLKCIGDDSRLHLIRRCFYLKTHEKLSYKPKIGSDTWRRKVLVDIISEWNWNETTVRKLDNHQNWQAEQARTIQNALLDALMLSYHYLIQCKSIGSTINPRDVSMLAHKLYTAFELLPDEVKALNSQSLPNPL
;
A
#
# COMPACT_ATOMS: atom_id res chain seq x y z
N MET A 1 -32.36 -3.14 9.98
CA MET A 1 -31.25 -2.72 9.09
C MET A 1 -30.44 -1.54 9.64
N GLN A 2 -31.05 -0.44 10.08
CA GLN A 2 -30.32 0.73 10.60
C GLN A 2 -29.37 0.42 11.78
N ALA A 3 -29.80 -0.39 12.76
CA ALA A 3 -28.94 -0.83 13.86
C ALA A 3 -27.75 -1.69 13.39
N TYR A 4 -27.96 -2.51 12.35
CA TYR A 4 -26.90 -3.30 11.73
C TYR A 4 -25.87 -2.39 11.06
N MET A 5 -26.31 -1.38 10.29
CA MET A 5 -25.40 -0.41 9.67
C MET A 5 -24.59 0.37 10.71
N LYS A 6 -25.21 0.85 11.79
CA LYS A 6 -24.48 1.50 12.90
C LYS A 6 -23.41 0.59 13.50
N THR A 7 -23.72 -0.68 13.69
CA THR A 7 -22.77 -1.68 14.20
C THR A 7 -21.62 -1.90 13.22
N LEU A 8 -21.92 -1.98 11.92
CA LEU A 8 -20.93 -2.18 10.87
C LEU A 8 -19.97 -0.98 10.74
N VAL A 9 -20.51 0.24 10.80
CA VAL A 9 -19.73 1.49 10.78
C VAL A 9 -18.82 1.57 12.00
N ARG A 10 -19.35 1.31 13.20
CA ARG A 10 -18.53 1.30 14.42
C ARG A 10 -17.39 0.30 14.31
N ARG A 11 -17.68 -0.90 13.81
CA ARG A 11 -16.66 -1.92 13.61
C ARG A 11 -15.60 -1.52 12.59
N LEU A 12 -16.00 -0.82 11.52
CA LEU A 12 -15.05 -0.28 10.55
C LEU A 12 -14.13 0.76 11.19
N ASP A 13 -14.68 1.66 12.02
CA ASP A 13 -13.91 2.66 12.75
C ASP A 13 -12.97 2.01 13.78
N ASP A 14 -13.43 1.01 14.52
CA ASP A 14 -12.60 0.24 15.47
C ASP A 14 -11.43 -0.47 14.76
N LEU A 15 -11.69 -1.06 13.58
CA LEU A 15 -10.64 -1.67 12.77
C LEU A 15 -9.62 -0.63 12.28
N ASN A 16 -10.08 0.53 11.83
CA ASN A 16 -9.20 1.61 11.39
C ASN A 16 -8.33 2.15 12.54
N GLN A 17 -8.93 2.30 13.73
CA GLN A 17 -8.22 2.72 14.94
C GLN A 17 -7.12 1.73 15.32
N GLN A 18 -7.43 0.42 15.30
CA GLN A 18 -6.43 -0.63 15.53
C GLN A 18 -5.32 -0.61 14.48
N ARG A 19 -5.64 -0.31 13.20
CA ARG A 19 -4.65 -0.15 12.14
C ARG A 19 -3.71 1.04 12.39
N ILE A 20 -4.26 2.18 12.83
CA ILE A 20 -3.46 3.35 13.23
C ILE A 20 -2.52 3.00 14.39
N GLU A 21 -3.03 2.35 15.44
CA GLU A 21 -2.24 1.96 16.61
C GLU A 21 -1.08 1.03 16.22
N ARG A 22 -1.35 0.01 15.39
CA ARG A 22 -0.32 -0.89 14.87
C ARG A 22 0.72 -0.18 14.03
N ALA A 23 0.28 0.70 13.14
CA ALA A 23 1.20 1.46 12.30
C ALA A 23 2.15 2.30 13.15
N LEU A 24 1.63 3.01 14.15
CA LEU A 24 2.42 3.83 15.07
C LEU A 24 3.40 2.98 15.89
N LEU A 25 2.99 1.81 16.39
CA LEU A 25 3.88 0.92 17.15
C LEU A 25 5.14 0.52 16.36
N LEU A 26 5.02 0.34 15.04
CA LEU A 26 6.12 -0.08 14.15
C LEU A 26 6.96 1.08 13.60
N MET A 27 6.49 2.33 13.74
CA MET A 27 7.21 3.53 13.31
C MET A 27 8.26 4.00 14.33
N ASN A 28 9.37 4.55 13.82
CA ASN A 28 10.28 5.35 14.62
C ASN A 28 9.65 6.72 14.99
N LEU A 29 10.32 7.49 15.86
CA LEU A 29 9.77 8.74 16.38
C LEU A 29 9.48 9.76 15.26
N GLN A 30 10.38 9.88 14.29
CA GLN A 30 10.29 10.78 13.16
C GLN A 30 9.08 10.42 12.27
N SER A 31 8.93 9.14 11.93
CA SER A 31 7.81 8.63 11.12
C SER A 31 6.48 8.82 11.83
N ARG A 32 6.42 8.59 13.15
CA ARG A 32 5.21 8.88 13.95
C ARG A 32 4.84 10.36 13.88
N ASN A 33 5.81 11.25 14.01
CA ASN A 33 5.58 12.69 13.96
C ASN A 33 5.02 13.11 12.59
N VAL A 34 5.67 12.68 11.51
CA VAL A 34 5.21 12.93 10.14
C VAL A 34 3.81 12.37 9.92
N PHE A 35 3.58 11.10 10.27
CA PHE A 35 2.29 10.43 10.14
C PHE A 35 1.16 11.17 10.87
N HIS A 36 1.41 11.66 12.09
CA HIS A 36 0.44 12.44 12.84
C HIS A 36 0.20 13.84 12.25
N LEU A 37 1.22 14.50 11.71
CA LEU A 37 1.10 15.89 11.28
C LEU A 37 0.53 16.05 9.88
N VAL A 38 0.69 15.07 8.97
CA VAL A 38 0.21 15.16 7.58
C VAL A 38 -1.24 15.67 7.46
N PRO A 39 -2.24 15.15 8.22
CA PRO A 39 -3.60 15.68 8.13
C PRO A 39 -3.70 17.17 8.47
N ALA A 40 -2.98 17.65 9.48
CA ALA A 40 -2.98 19.06 9.85
C ALA A 40 -2.25 19.93 8.81
N LEU A 41 -1.15 19.44 8.23
CA LEU A 41 -0.40 20.15 7.18
C LEU A 41 -1.25 20.35 5.92
N LEU A 42 -2.10 19.38 5.58
CA LEU A 42 -3.02 19.50 4.44
C LEU A 42 -4.28 20.31 4.79
N HIS A 43 -4.73 20.26 6.05
CA HIS A 43 -5.91 21.00 6.51
C HIS A 43 -5.70 22.51 6.54
N PHE A 44 -4.54 23.00 6.97
CA PHE A 44 -4.26 24.45 7.04
C PHE A 44 -3.35 24.92 5.91
N ASN A 45 -3.58 26.13 5.38
CA ASN A 45 -2.71 26.77 4.40
C ASN A 45 -2.18 28.11 4.93
N HIS A 46 -0.93 28.11 5.41
CA HIS A 46 -0.31 29.30 5.99
C HIS A 46 1.22 29.31 5.79
N PRO A 47 1.88 30.45 5.52
CA PRO A 47 3.34 30.51 5.28
C PRO A 47 4.22 29.90 6.37
N ALA A 48 3.74 29.84 7.60
CA ALA A 48 4.45 29.23 8.73
C ALA A 48 4.24 27.71 8.88
N ILE A 49 3.38 27.12 8.04
CA ILE A 49 3.09 25.68 8.03
C ILE A 49 3.89 25.03 6.88
N PRO A 50 4.59 23.91 7.15
CA PRO A 50 5.24 23.14 6.10
C PRO A 50 4.28 22.77 4.97
N GLY A 51 4.74 22.94 3.73
CA GLY A 51 3.91 22.69 2.55
C GLY A 51 3.28 23.92 1.93
N TYR A 52 3.39 25.10 2.54
CA TYR A 52 2.81 26.32 1.95
C TYR A 52 3.44 26.64 0.58
N TYR A 53 2.59 26.73 -0.45
CA TYR A 53 3.00 27.05 -1.82
C TYR A 53 2.47 28.43 -2.25
N SER A 54 1.15 28.66 -2.12
CA SER A 54 0.48 29.92 -2.46
C SER A 54 -0.77 30.09 -1.57
N PRO A 55 -1.36 31.30 -1.47
CA PRO A 55 -2.59 31.49 -0.68
C PRO A 55 -3.79 30.74 -1.26
N ASP A 56 -3.80 30.51 -2.58
CA ASP A 56 -4.91 29.86 -3.32
C ASP A 56 -4.83 28.33 -3.34
N VAL A 57 -3.94 27.72 -2.53
CA VAL A 57 -3.87 26.26 -2.44
C VAL A 57 -5.11 25.72 -1.72
N PRO A 58 -5.82 24.74 -2.33
CA PRO A 58 -6.88 24.03 -1.65
C PRO A 58 -6.44 23.45 -0.30
N CYS A 59 -7.27 23.63 0.72
CA CYS A 59 -7.05 23.08 2.04
C CYS A 59 -8.40 22.75 2.70
N GLY A 60 -8.37 22.34 3.97
CA GLY A 60 -9.53 21.78 4.64
C GLY A 60 -9.73 20.30 4.33
N VAL A 61 -9.43 19.45 5.32
CA VAL A 61 -9.73 18.02 5.28
C VAL A 61 -11.08 17.76 5.94
N TYR A 62 -11.97 17.09 5.22
CA TYR A 62 -13.34 16.78 5.65
C TYR A 62 -13.39 16.19 7.07
N GLY A 63 -14.17 16.82 7.96
CA GLY A 63 -14.41 16.31 9.31
C GLY A 63 -13.15 16.08 10.14
N LEU A 64 -12.04 16.79 9.87
CA LEU A 64 -10.81 16.63 10.64
C LEU A 64 -10.98 17.23 12.04
N GLU A 65 -10.93 16.38 13.05
CA GLU A 65 -10.73 16.78 14.43
C GLU A 65 -9.24 16.65 14.80
N LEU A 66 -8.62 17.76 15.21
CA LEU A 66 -7.21 17.75 15.55
C LEU A 66 -6.98 16.92 16.83
N ASN A 67 -6.06 15.95 16.76
CA ASN A 67 -5.58 15.25 17.94
C ASN A 67 -4.61 16.12 18.77
N LYS A 68 -4.23 15.67 19.97
CA LYS A 68 -3.36 16.43 20.89
C LYS A 68 -2.02 16.88 20.26
N ILE A 69 -1.41 16.04 19.42
CA ILE A 69 -0.13 16.35 18.76
C ILE A 69 -0.34 17.46 17.72
N GLN A 70 -1.38 17.33 16.91
CA GLN A 70 -1.75 18.32 15.89
C GLN A 70 -2.17 19.65 16.53
N GLN A 71 -2.96 19.63 17.61
CA GLN A 71 -3.36 20.81 18.36
C GLN A 71 -2.14 21.56 18.92
N GLN A 72 -1.19 20.82 19.52
CA GLN A 72 0.05 21.40 20.05
C GLN A 72 0.87 22.04 18.93
N PHE A 73 1.07 21.34 17.82
CA PHE A 73 1.78 21.87 16.65
C PHE A 73 1.16 23.18 16.15
N ILE A 74 -0.16 23.21 15.95
CA ILE A 74 -0.87 24.40 15.47
C ILE A 74 -0.76 25.55 16.48
N ARG A 75 -0.93 25.27 17.78
CA ARG A 75 -0.77 26.28 18.84
C ARG A 75 0.63 26.89 18.83
N ASP A 76 1.67 26.07 18.67
CA ASP A 76 3.06 26.54 18.62
C ASP A 76 3.35 27.36 17.36
N VAL A 77 2.69 27.08 16.23
CA VAL A 77 2.78 27.95 15.05
C VAL A 77 2.08 29.28 15.30
N GLN A 78 0.84 29.26 15.80
CA GLN A 78 0.05 30.48 16.08
C GLN A 78 0.75 31.43 17.06
N LEU A 79 1.40 30.88 18.11
CA LEU A 79 2.18 31.66 19.06
C LEU A 79 3.41 32.32 18.42
N ARG A 80 4.05 31.66 17.46
CA ARG A 80 5.23 32.20 16.76
C ARG A 80 4.87 33.26 15.73
N THR A 81 3.68 33.17 15.13
CA THR A 81 3.22 34.11 14.09
C THR A 81 2.36 35.24 14.62
N ASP A 82 1.89 35.16 15.87
CA ASP A 82 0.86 36.04 16.45
C ASP A 82 -0.41 36.10 15.58
N GLN A 83 -0.74 34.99 14.94
CA GLN A 83 -1.88 34.87 14.02
C GLN A 83 -2.70 33.64 14.39
N LYS A 84 -4.02 33.81 14.43
CA LYS A 84 -4.93 32.68 14.57
C LYS A 84 -5.16 32.06 13.20
N PHE A 85 -5.17 30.73 13.18
CA PHE A 85 -5.57 29.99 11.98
C PHE A 85 -7.06 29.71 12.10
N GLU A 86 -7.83 30.26 11.19
CA GLU A 86 -9.25 29.94 11.06
C GLU A 86 -9.38 28.59 10.35
N SER A 87 -10.31 27.77 10.80
CA SER A 87 -10.71 26.57 10.06
C SER A 87 -11.38 27.02 8.77
N THR A 88 -10.92 26.51 7.63
CA THR A 88 -11.58 26.81 6.35
C THR A 88 -12.96 26.17 6.32
N GLU A 89 -13.99 26.92 5.92
CA GLU A 89 -15.33 26.36 5.69
C GLU A 89 -15.36 25.45 4.46
N ALA A 90 -14.41 25.63 3.53
CA ALA A 90 -14.25 24.78 2.37
C ALA A 90 -13.44 23.53 2.73
N GLU A 91 -14.10 22.37 2.75
CA GLU A 91 -13.48 21.04 2.90
C GLU A 91 -13.16 20.46 1.51
N GLU A 92 -12.10 20.96 0.87
CA GLU A 92 -11.77 20.56 -0.51
C GLU A 92 -11.08 19.18 -0.59
N ILE A 93 -10.53 18.69 0.52
CA ILE A 93 -9.91 17.36 0.65
C ILE A 93 -10.91 16.41 1.34
N LEU A 94 -11.40 15.42 0.59
CA LEU A 94 -12.43 14.48 1.04
C LEU A 94 -11.86 13.39 1.97
N GLY A 95 -10.60 13.01 1.80
CA GLY A 95 -9.97 12.04 2.69
C GLY A 95 -8.50 11.78 2.43
N LEU A 96 -7.84 11.30 3.48
CA LEU A 96 -6.42 10.98 3.52
C LEU A 96 -6.25 9.53 3.95
N TYR A 97 -5.57 8.73 3.14
CA TYR A 97 -5.41 7.30 3.40
C TYR A 97 -3.97 6.89 3.17
N ALA A 98 -3.30 6.37 4.20
CA ALA A 98 -2.06 5.65 4.01
C ALA A 98 -2.36 4.25 3.46
N MET A 99 -1.50 3.70 2.61
CA MET A 99 -1.71 2.37 2.02
C MET A 99 -0.41 1.57 1.88
N GLY A 100 -0.53 0.37 1.30
CA GLY A 100 0.62 -0.48 1.01
C GLY A 100 1.05 -1.26 2.25
N SER A 101 2.23 -0.95 2.80
CA SER A 101 2.76 -1.69 3.95
C SER A 101 2.33 -1.13 5.30
N THR A 102 1.77 0.08 5.36
CA THR A 102 1.30 0.71 6.59
C THR A 102 0.30 -0.19 7.34
N SER A 103 0.46 -0.29 8.66
CA SER A 103 -0.25 -1.19 9.57
C SER A 103 -0.05 -2.69 9.35
N SER A 104 0.70 -3.12 8.33
CA SER A 104 0.87 -4.55 8.05
C SER A 104 2.02 -5.18 8.85
N ILE A 105 2.04 -6.51 8.91
CA ILE A 105 3.14 -7.32 9.44
C ILE A 105 4.47 -7.03 8.74
N ALA A 106 4.40 -6.56 7.48
CA ALA A 106 5.53 -6.21 6.66
C ALA A 106 5.98 -4.73 6.81
N GLN A 107 5.29 -3.93 7.63
CA GLN A 107 5.77 -2.58 7.98
C GLN A 107 7.03 -2.69 8.82
N ASN A 108 7.99 -1.83 8.52
CA ASN A 108 9.23 -1.68 9.27
C ASN A 108 9.56 -0.19 9.45
N THR A 109 10.63 0.12 10.18
CA THR A 109 11.03 1.49 10.50
C THR A 109 11.57 2.29 9.31
N SER A 110 11.87 1.63 8.19
CA SER A 110 12.33 2.24 6.93
C SER A 110 11.26 2.17 5.85
N SER A 111 10.01 1.90 6.20
CA SER A 111 8.91 1.84 5.23
C SER A 111 8.49 3.25 4.83
N ASP A 112 8.30 3.43 3.53
CA ASP A 112 7.70 4.61 2.93
C ASP A 112 6.24 4.78 3.36
N LEU A 113 5.77 6.03 3.32
CA LEU A 113 4.35 6.37 3.49
C LEU A 113 3.77 6.80 2.15
N ASP A 114 3.00 5.91 1.53
CA ASP A 114 2.20 6.22 0.36
C ASP A 114 0.81 6.70 0.81
N ILE A 115 0.48 7.96 0.54
CA ILE A 115 -0.74 8.63 1.00
C ILE A 115 -1.60 9.05 -0.19
N TRP A 116 -2.82 8.51 -0.24
CA TRP A 116 -3.85 8.99 -1.16
C TRP A 116 -4.54 10.22 -0.59
N VAL A 117 -4.59 11.27 -1.40
CA VAL A 117 -5.29 12.52 -1.13
C VAL A 117 -6.51 12.55 -2.02
N SER A 118 -7.66 12.14 -1.48
CA SER A 118 -8.92 12.18 -2.22
C SER A 118 -9.47 13.60 -2.23
N VAL A 119 -9.77 14.11 -3.41
CA VAL A 119 -10.25 15.47 -3.66
C VAL A 119 -11.63 15.45 -4.31
N SER A 120 -12.34 16.57 -4.20
CA SER A 120 -13.62 16.76 -4.89
C SER A 120 -13.46 16.68 -6.41
N PRO A 121 -14.35 15.99 -7.16
CA PRO A 121 -14.37 16.03 -8.63
C PRO A 121 -14.46 17.44 -9.19
N LYS A 122 -15.11 18.35 -8.43
CA LYS A 122 -15.29 19.76 -8.81
C LYS A 122 -14.01 20.60 -8.71
N MET A 123 -12.93 20.07 -8.13
CA MET A 123 -11.66 20.76 -8.00
C MET A 123 -11.02 20.97 -9.39
N SER A 124 -10.71 22.23 -9.72
CA SER A 124 -10.14 22.58 -11.02
C SER A 124 -8.71 22.03 -11.19
N ASN A 125 -8.25 21.94 -12.44
CA ASN A 125 -6.87 21.50 -12.73
C ASN A 125 -5.82 22.41 -12.09
N GLU A 126 -6.08 23.72 -12.02
CA GLU A 126 -5.19 24.68 -11.36
C GLU A 126 -5.10 24.43 -9.84
N GLN A 127 -6.26 24.22 -9.20
CA GLN A 127 -6.34 23.86 -7.80
C GLN A 127 -5.60 22.54 -7.50
N ARG A 128 -5.77 21.52 -8.36
CA ARG A 128 -5.06 20.23 -8.27
C ARG A 128 -3.55 20.41 -8.40
N ASN A 129 -3.09 21.28 -9.30
CA ASN A 129 -1.66 21.58 -9.45
C ASN A 129 -1.10 22.29 -8.21
N ASN A 130 -1.82 23.27 -7.66
CA ASN A 130 -1.43 23.95 -6.43
C ASN A 130 -1.35 23.00 -5.23
N LEU A 131 -2.34 22.10 -5.09
CA LEU A 131 -2.34 21.08 -4.05
C LEU A 131 -1.20 20.05 -4.25
N THR A 132 -0.90 19.69 -5.51
CA THR A 132 0.25 18.83 -5.83
C THR A 132 1.56 19.47 -5.40
N ASN A 133 1.76 20.77 -5.69
CA ASN A 133 2.94 21.51 -5.26
C ASN A 133 3.06 21.57 -3.73
N LYS A 134 1.93 21.79 -3.02
CA LYS A 134 1.90 21.69 -1.55
C LYS A 134 2.31 20.31 -1.05
N CYS A 135 1.81 19.24 -1.67
CA CYS A 135 2.20 17.88 -1.34
C CYS A 135 3.70 17.63 -1.54
N LEU A 136 4.30 18.12 -2.63
CA LEU A 136 5.75 18.02 -2.88
C LEU A 136 6.56 18.74 -1.80
N LEU A 137 6.13 19.93 -1.37
CA LEU A 137 6.78 20.66 -0.28
C LEU A 137 6.65 19.95 1.07
N ILE A 138 5.54 19.25 1.32
CA ILE A 138 5.38 18.40 2.51
C ILE A 138 6.30 17.18 2.42
N THR A 139 6.44 16.56 1.24
CA THR A 139 7.42 15.49 1.00
C THR A 139 8.84 15.95 1.31
N ASP A 140 9.25 17.15 0.86
CA ASP A 140 10.56 17.72 1.17
C ASP A 140 10.76 17.98 2.67
N TRP A 141 9.71 18.46 3.36
CA TRP A 141 9.73 18.63 4.81
C TRP A 141 9.85 17.30 5.57
N ALA A 142 9.17 16.25 5.12
CA ALA A 142 9.28 14.92 5.70
C ALA A 142 10.66 14.31 5.46
N LYS A 143 11.23 14.51 4.26
CA LYS A 143 12.59 14.06 3.91
C LYS A 143 13.66 14.67 4.80
N LYS A 144 13.50 15.93 5.22
CA LYS A 144 14.39 16.58 6.22
C LYS A 144 14.35 15.92 7.61
N GLN A 145 13.30 15.13 7.88
CA GLN A 145 13.17 14.29 9.07
C GLN A 145 13.54 12.83 8.81
N GLU A 146 14.16 12.53 7.65
CA GLU A 146 14.52 11.18 7.22
C GLU A 146 13.30 10.25 7.02
N VAL A 147 12.15 10.81 6.69
CA VAL A 147 10.92 10.06 6.38
C VAL A 147 10.55 10.25 4.92
N GLU A 148 10.41 9.14 4.20
CA GLU A 148 9.93 9.15 2.81
C GLU A 148 8.39 9.11 2.80
N VAL A 149 7.77 10.15 2.23
CA VAL A 149 6.31 10.26 2.07
C VAL A 149 5.99 10.64 0.64
N ASN A 150 5.11 9.87 0.02
CA ASN A 150 4.63 10.10 -1.34
C ASN A 150 3.13 10.40 -1.30
N PHE A 151 2.71 11.45 -2.00
CA PHE A 151 1.30 11.83 -2.11
C PHE A 151 0.78 11.56 -3.50
N PHE A 152 -0.43 11.01 -3.57
CA PHE A 152 -1.13 10.74 -4.82
C PHE A 152 -2.53 11.34 -4.75
N LEU A 153 -2.79 12.35 -5.58
CA LEU A 153 -4.13 12.93 -5.69
C LEU A 153 -5.05 11.94 -6.40
N MET A 154 -6.20 11.67 -5.79
CA MET A 154 -7.17 10.70 -6.26
C MET A 154 -8.55 11.34 -6.43
N ASP A 155 -9.18 11.03 -7.57
CA ASP A 155 -10.54 11.44 -7.89
C ASP A 155 -11.48 10.24 -7.73
N GLU A 156 -12.66 10.43 -7.16
CA GLU A 156 -13.66 9.36 -7.07
C GLU A 156 -14.15 8.92 -8.46
N GLU A 157 -14.24 9.85 -9.42
CA GLU A 157 -14.69 9.54 -10.78
C GLU A 157 -13.67 8.71 -11.57
N TYR A 158 -12.39 8.75 -11.19
CA TYR A 158 -11.31 8.04 -11.86
C TYR A 158 -11.50 6.52 -11.86
N PHE A 159 -12.04 5.96 -10.77
CA PHE A 159 -12.28 4.52 -10.65
C PHE A 159 -13.70 4.09 -11.04
N ARG A 160 -14.67 5.02 -11.00
CA ARG A 160 -16.06 4.72 -11.38
C ARG A 160 -16.27 4.68 -12.90
N ASN A 161 -15.52 5.49 -13.63
CA ASN A 161 -15.65 5.58 -15.08
C ASN A 161 -14.72 4.55 -15.74
N ASP A 162 -15.29 3.53 -16.40
CA ASP A 162 -14.60 2.54 -17.26
C ASP A 162 -13.81 3.17 -18.45
N HIS A 163 -13.82 4.51 -18.55
CA HIS A 163 -13.14 5.32 -19.57
C HIS A 163 -11.61 5.37 -19.42
N SER A 164 -11.03 4.69 -18.43
CA SER A 164 -9.58 4.46 -18.32
C SER A 164 -8.98 3.75 -19.54
N LYS A 165 -9.81 3.11 -20.40
CA LYS A 165 -9.37 2.52 -21.67
C LYS A 165 -8.81 3.53 -22.68
N GLU A 166 -9.26 4.78 -22.69
CA GLU A 166 -8.81 5.77 -23.70
C GLU A 166 -7.59 6.61 -23.26
N MET A 167 -7.34 6.74 -21.96
CA MET A 167 -6.16 7.47 -21.43
C MET A 167 -4.90 6.58 -21.29
N ALA A 168 -4.97 5.31 -21.69
CA ALA A 168 -3.91 4.32 -21.59
C ALA A 168 -2.66 4.61 -22.46
N VAL A 169 -2.73 5.57 -23.39
CA VAL A 169 -1.71 5.75 -24.44
C VAL A 169 -0.55 6.65 -24.01
N SER A 170 -0.66 7.47 -22.95
CA SER A 170 0.38 8.49 -22.65
C SER A 170 1.04 8.44 -21.28
N ASN A 171 0.49 7.74 -20.27
CA ASN A 171 1.06 7.71 -18.93
C ASN A 171 1.13 6.29 -18.35
N SER A 172 2.31 5.82 -17.97
CA SER A 172 2.56 4.49 -17.38
C SER A 172 1.74 4.14 -16.13
N ARG A 173 1.08 5.12 -15.49
CA ARG A 173 0.16 4.93 -14.36
C ARG A 173 -1.27 4.57 -14.77
N SER A 174 -1.68 4.86 -16.01
CA SER A 174 -3.03 4.62 -16.52
C SER A 174 -3.33 3.13 -16.80
N SER A 175 -2.30 2.28 -16.85
CA SER A 175 -2.41 0.87 -17.24
C SER A 175 -2.50 -0.13 -16.07
N GLN A 176 -2.66 0.34 -14.82
CA GLN A 176 -2.66 -0.50 -13.60
C GLN A 176 -3.72 -0.09 -12.54
N HIS A 177 -4.72 0.69 -12.94
CA HIS A 177 -5.61 1.36 -12.00
C HIS A 177 -6.45 0.38 -11.14
N LEU A 178 -6.89 -0.77 -11.66
CA LEU A 178 -7.72 -1.71 -10.89
C LEU A 178 -6.90 -2.56 -9.92
N LEU A 179 -5.67 -2.93 -10.29
CA LEU A 179 -4.73 -3.56 -9.36
C LEU A 179 -4.33 -2.63 -8.22
N LEU A 180 -4.15 -1.35 -8.54
CA LEU A 180 -3.91 -0.33 -7.55
C LEU A 180 -5.11 -0.18 -6.60
N LEU A 181 -6.34 -0.25 -7.12
CA LEU A 181 -7.56 -0.26 -6.30
C LEU A 181 -7.67 -1.53 -5.43
N ASP A 182 -7.28 -2.70 -5.92
CA ASP A 182 -7.20 -3.94 -5.10
C ASP A 182 -6.24 -3.74 -3.92
N GLU A 183 -5.05 -3.19 -4.17
CA GLU A 183 -4.07 -2.88 -3.13
C GLU A 183 -4.60 -1.86 -2.14
N PHE A 184 -5.26 -0.80 -2.63
CA PHE A 184 -5.87 0.21 -1.79
C PHE A 184 -6.95 -0.39 -0.88
N TYR A 185 -7.93 -1.09 -1.44
CA TYR A 185 -9.04 -1.66 -0.65
C TYR A 185 -8.61 -2.66 0.41
N ARG A 186 -7.55 -3.45 0.17
CA ARG A 186 -7.04 -4.38 1.19
C ARG A 186 -6.19 -3.71 2.26
N SER A 187 -5.48 -2.62 1.95
CA SER A 187 -4.43 -2.05 2.82
C SER A 187 -4.71 -0.65 3.39
N ALA A 188 -5.72 0.07 2.90
CA ALA A 188 -5.95 1.46 3.29
C ALA A 188 -6.14 1.64 4.81
N VAL A 189 -5.46 2.65 5.35
CA VAL A 189 -5.57 3.16 6.71
C VAL A 189 -5.99 4.62 6.61
N ARG A 190 -7.22 4.92 7.00
CA ARG A 190 -7.76 6.28 6.95
C ARG A 190 -7.11 7.14 8.04
N LEU A 191 -6.39 8.17 7.63
CA LEU A 191 -5.76 9.16 8.51
C LEU A 191 -6.76 10.25 8.91
N ALA A 192 -7.60 10.67 7.97
CA ALA A 192 -8.64 11.69 8.15
C ALA A 192 -9.65 11.64 6.99
N GLY A 193 -10.82 12.28 7.14
CA GLY A 193 -11.82 12.38 6.09
C GLY A 193 -12.91 11.32 6.10
N LYS A 194 -13.59 11.21 4.95
CA LYS A 194 -14.71 10.30 4.70
C LYS A 194 -14.32 8.83 4.87
N ARG A 195 -15.31 7.96 5.10
CA ARG A 195 -15.13 6.50 5.12
C ARG A 195 -15.23 5.94 3.70
N LEU A 196 -14.64 4.76 3.46
CA LEU A 196 -14.77 4.09 2.16
C LEU A 196 -16.07 3.27 2.10
N LEU A 197 -16.95 3.59 1.15
CA LEU A 197 -18.27 2.96 1.03
C LEU A 197 -18.18 1.47 0.74
N TRP A 198 -17.26 1.10 -0.15
CA TRP A 198 -17.07 -0.28 -0.59
C TRP A 198 -16.88 -1.28 0.56
N GLN A 199 -16.30 -0.85 1.68
CA GLN A 199 -16.01 -1.71 2.84
C GLN A 199 -17.27 -2.17 3.59
N ILE A 200 -18.37 -1.42 3.51
CA ILE A 200 -19.63 -1.72 4.20
C ILE A 200 -20.69 -2.39 3.31
N VAL A 201 -20.42 -2.53 2.01
CA VAL A 201 -21.24 -3.35 1.11
C VAL A 201 -20.89 -4.83 1.35
N PRO A 202 -21.83 -5.75 1.54
CA PRO A 202 -21.50 -7.17 1.70
C PRO A 202 -20.88 -7.79 0.43
N PRO A 203 -19.92 -8.73 0.51
CA PRO A 203 -19.30 -9.36 -0.68
C PRO A 203 -20.30 -10.04 -1.63
N ASN A 204 -21.40 -10.58 -1.10
CA ASN A 204 -22.45 -11.21 -1.90
C ASN A 204 -23.34 -10.19 -2.63
N MET A 205 -23.18 -8.90 -2.36
CA MET A 205 -23.89 -7.81 -3.04
C MET A 205 -23.01 -7.10 -4.08
N ASP A 206 -21.76 -7.51 -4.31
CA ASP A 206 -20.86 -6.83 -5.26
C ASP A 206 -21.40 -6.85 -6.71
N ALA A 207 -22.17 -7.88 -7.09
CA ALA A 207 -22.84 -7.94 -8.39
C ALA A 207 -23.96 -6.88 -8.54
N TYR A 208 -24.58 -6.48 -7.43
CA TYR A 208 -25.67 -5.50 -7.34
C TYR A 208 -25.21 -4.25 -6.58
N TYR A 209 -23.91 -3.91 -6.66
CA TYR A 209 -23.28 -2.89 -5.83
C TYR A 209 -24.02 -1.55 -5.89
N ASP A 210 -24.29 -1.07 -7.11
CA ASP A 210 -24.89 0.24 -7.35
C ASP A 210 -26.32 0.28 -6.79
N GLU A 211 -27.15 -0.73 -7.10
CA GLU A 211 -28.51 -0.86 -6.56
C GLU A 211 -28.50 -0.96 -5.02
N TYR A 212 -27.57 -1.71 -4.44
CA TYR A 212 -27.45 -1.85 -2.99
C TYR A 212 -27.10 -0.50 -2.33
N VAL A 213 -26.15 0.23 -2.91
CA VAL A 213 -25.72 1.55 -2.44
C VAL A 213 -26.84 2.58 -2.53
N GLU A 214 -27.54 2.65 -3.66
CA GLU A 214 -28.69 3.53 -3.86
C GLU A 214 -29.76 3.28 -2.79
N ASN A 215 -30.12 2.01 -2.57
CA ASN A 215 -31.06 1.63 -1.52
C ASN A 215 -30.59 2.05 -0.11
N LEU A 216 -29.28 2.00 0.19
CA LEU A 216 -28.76 2.46 1.48
C LEU A 216 -28.95 3.97 1.67
N TYR A 217 -28.85 4.76 0.61
CA TYR A 217 -29.09 6.20 0.63
C TYR A 217 -30.58 6.55 0.71
N ASP A 218 -31.40 5.95 -0.16
CA ASP A 218 -32.84 6.23 -0.26
C ASP A 218 -33.58 5.89 1.03
N LEU A 219 -33.17 4.80 1.69
CA LEU A 219 -33.73 4.39 2.98
C LEU A 219 -33.11 5.14 4.18
N GLY A 220 -32.18 6.07 3.94
CA GLY A 220 -31.55 6.90 4.96
C GLY A 220 -30.67 6.12 5.94
N TYR A 221 -30.14 4.96 5.54
CA TYR A 221 -29.25 4.17 6.41
C TYR A 221 -27.84 4.76 6.50
N ILE A 222 -27.41 5.45 5.44
CA ILE A 222 -26.15 6.21 5.37
C ILE A 222 -26.40 7.55 4.66
N ARG A 223 -25.46 8.50 4.77
CA ARG A 223 -25.52 9.81 4.11
C ARG A 223 -24.36 9.96 3.14
N SER A 224 -24.63 10.32 1.88
CA SER A 224 -23.59 10.43 0.83
C SER A 224 -22.46 11.39 1.19
N SER A 225 -22.71 12.40 2.02
CA SER A 225 -21.68 13.33 2.49
C SER A 225 -20.58 12.66 3.34
N GLU A 226 -20.86 11.55 4.00
CA GLU A 226 -19.94 10.89 4.96
C GLU A 226 -19.06 9.81 4.33
N TRP A 227 -19.31 9.47 3.06
CA TRP A 227 -18.69 8.34 2.36
C TRP A 227 -18.01 8.76 1.07
N LEU A 228 -16.89 8.09 0.78
CA LEU A 228 -16.16 8.15 -0.46
C LEU A 228 -16.37 6.81 -1.20
N ASP A 229 -16.72 6.87 -2.47
CA ASP A 229 -17.08 5.68 -3.25
C ASP A 229 -16.28 5.57 -4.55
N PHE A 230 -15.18 4.81 -4.50
CA PHE A 230 -14.39 4.45 -5.68
C PHE A 230 -15.03 3.33 -6.53
N GLY A 231 -16.20 2.82 -6.14
CA GLY A 231 -16.95 1.82 -6.90
C GLY A 231 -16.54 0.37 -6.60
N LYS A 232 -17.23 -0.56 -7.27
CA LYS A 232 -16.99 -2.00 -7.15
C LYS A 232 -15.69 -2.42 -7.84
N LEU A 233 -15.07 -3.48 -7.32
CA LEU A 233 -13.92 -4.12 -7.93
C LEU A 233 -14.22 -5.62 -8.10
N THR A 234 -14.72 -5.99 -9.28
CA THR A 234 -15.18 -7.36 -9.58
C THR A 234 -14.29 -8.09 -10.59
N TYR A 235 -13.53 -7.35 -11.39
CA TYR A 235 -12.73 -7.89 -12.48
C TYR A 235 -11.50 -7.02 -12.70
N ILE A 236 -10.38 -7.65 -13.09
CA ILE A 236 -9.16 -6.97 -13.52
C ILE A 236 -8.80 -7.51 -14.92
N PRO A 237 -8.64 -6.62 -15.93
CA PRO A 237 -8.19 -7.00 -17.25
C PRO A 237 -6.83 -7.70 -17.21
N ALA A 238 -6.65 -8.71 -18.06
CA ALA A 238 -5.42 -9.50 -18.06
C ALA A 238 -4.18 -8.64 -18.39
N GLU A 239 -4.36 -7.59 -19.18
CA GLU A 239 -3.34 -6.63 -19.59
C GLU A 239 -2.74 -5.87 -18.40
N GLU A 240 -3.52 -5.60 -17.34
CA GLU A 240 -3.03 -4.91 -16.15
C GLU A 240 -2.04 -5.79 -15.35
N TYR A 241 -2.23 -7.11 -15.34
CA TYR A 241 -1.28 -8.02 -14.69
C TYR A 241 0.09 -7.96 -15.37
N PHE A 242 0.10 -7.86 -16.70
CA PHE A 242 1.33 -7.78 -17.48
C PHE A 242 2.07 -6.47 -17.23
N SER A 243 1.40 -5.32 -17.41
CA SER A 243 2.00 -3.99 -17.19
C SER A 243 2.49 -3.84 -15.74
N SER A 244 1.76 -4.38 -14.76
CA SER A 244 2.12 -4.33 -13.35
C SER A 244 3.31 -5.21 -12.99
N ASN A 245 3.42 -6.40 -13.60
CA ASN A 245 4.57 -7.27 -13.35
C ASN A 245 5.86 -6.67 -13.92
N LEU A 246 5.75 -6.02 -15.08
CA LEU A 246 6.85 -5.26 -15.67
C LEU A 246 7.36 -4.14 -14.72
N TRP A 247 6.44 -3.45 -14.04
CA TRP A 247 6.82 -2.46 -13.03
C TRP A 247 7.52 -3.08 -11.82
N GLN A 248 7.12 -4.28 -11.39
CA GLN A 248 7.81 -4.99 -10.30
C GLN A 248 9.25 -5.37 -10.68
N LEU A 249 9.51 -5.69 -11.95
CA LEU A 249 10.87 -5.92 -12.43
C LEU A 249 11.76 -4.68 -12.21
N TYR A 250 11.29 -3.49 -12.56
CA TYR A 250 12.04 -2.24 -12.31
C TYR A 250 12.25 -1.97 -10.81
N LYS A 251 11.19 -2.12 -10.01
CA LYS A 251 11.26 -1.89 -8.55
C LYS A 251 12.09 -2.92 -7.79
N SER A 252 12.43 -4.04 -8.42
CA SER A 252 13.26 -5.08 -7.81
C SER A 252 14.69 -4.63 -7.53
N ILE A 253 15.17 -3.60 -8.21
CA ILE A 253 16.50 -3.02 -7.99
C ILE A 253 16.61 -2.47 -6.56
N ASP A 254 15.63 -1.67 -6.14
CA ASP A 254 15.65 -1.03 -4.82
C ASP A 254 15.00 -1.92 -3.74
N ALA A 255 13.95 -2.66 -4.10
CA ALA A 255 13.14 -3.42 -3.16
C ALA A 255 12.89 -4.86 -3.64
N PRO A 256 13.93 -5.71 -3.71
CA PRO A 256 13.83 -7.03 -4.34
C PRO A 256 12.83 -7.97 -3.64
N TYR A 257 12.84 -8.04 -2.30
CA TYR A 257 11.94 -8.92 -1.57
C TYR A 257 10.46 -8.53 -1.74
N LYS A 258 10.15 -7.22 -1.71
CA LYS A 258 8.79 -6.69 -1.95
C LYS A 258 8.34 -7.00 -3.38
N SER A 259 9.25 -6.82 -4.34
CA SER A 259 8.96 -6.97 -5.77
C SER A 259 8.70 -8.43 -6.16
N VAL A 260 9.48 -9.39 -5.64
CA VAL A 260 9.22 -10.83 -5.85
C VAL A 260 7.85 -11.22 -5.31
N LEU A 261 7.52 -10.82 -4.07
CA LEU A 261 6.20 -11.10 -3.49
C LEU A 261 5.06 -10.56 -4.36
N LYS A 262 5.16 -9.30 -4.80
CA LYS A 262 4.13 -8.69 -5.65
C LYS A 262 4.08 -9.33 -7.05
N ALA A 263 5.22 -9.64 -7.65
CA ALA A 263 5.28 -10.28 -8.98
C ALA A 263 4.62 -11.67 -8.98
N THR A 264 4.92 -12.49 -7.96
CA THR A 264 4.31 -13.82 -7.83
C THR A 264 2.83 -13.73 -7.43
N LEU A 265 2.40 -12.68 -6.72
CA LEU A 265 0.96 -12.40 -6.52
C LEU A 265 0.25 -12.15 -7.87
N LEU A 266 0.85 -11.34 -8.75
CA LEU A 266 0.27 -11.07 -10.07
C LEU A 266 0.23 -12.34 -10.94
N GLU A 267 1.26 -13.18 -10.87
CA GLU A 267 1.25 -14.50 -11.50
C GLU A 267 0.09 -15.36 -10.97
N ALA A 268 -0.08 -15.45 -9.64
CA ALA A 268 -1.20 -16.18 -9.03
C ALA A 268 -2.56 -15.61 -9.44
N TYR A 269 -2.71 -14.29 -9.56
CA TYR A 269 -3.93 -13.66 -10.07
C TYR A 269 -4.21 -14.02 -11.53
N SER A 270 -3.17 -14.01 -12.38
CA SER A 270 -3.30 -14.38 -13.78
C SER A 270 -3.65 -15.85 -13.99
N TRP A 271 -3.21 -16.74 -13.09
CA TRP A 271 -3.53 -18.16 -13.12
C TRP A 271 -5.02 -18.43 -12.86
N GLU A 272 -5.67 -17.57 -12.08
CA GLU A 272 -7.10 -17.65 -11.79
C GLU A 272 -7.97 -16.89 -12.82
N HIS A 273 -7.37 -16.16 -13.76
CA HIS A 273 -8.10 -15.37 -14.76
C HIS A 273 -8.98 -16.28 -15.65
N PRO A 274 -10.24 -15.89 -15.99
CA PRO A 274 -10.90 -14.60 -15.71
C PRO A 274 -11.59 -14.51 -14.34
N HIS A 275 -11.61 -15.58 -13.56
CA HIS A 275 -12.31 -15.64 -12.27
C HIS A 275 -11.35 -15.42 -11.09
N THR A 276 -10.53 -14.37 -11.20
CA THR A 276 -9.51 -14.05 -10.20
C THR A 276 -10.16 -13.73 -8.84
N ARG A 277 -9.69 -14.41 -7.80
CA ARG A 277 -10.09 -14.14 -6.42
C ARG A 277 -9.19 -13.05 -5.84
N LEU A 278 -9.66 -11.81 -5.86
CA LEU A 278 -8.89 -10.66 -5.37
C LEU A 278 -8.72 -10.68 -3.84
N LEU A 279 -7.55 -10.25 -3.36
CA LEU A 279 -7.23 -10.19 -1.93
C LEU A 279 -8.08 -9.14 -1.20
N SER A 280 -8.46 -8.04 -1.85
CA SER A 280 -9.43 -7.08 -1.31
C SER A 280 -10.75 -7.76 -0.91
N ILE A 281 -11.28 -8.63 -1.77
CA ILE A 281 -12.51 -9.39 -1.50
C ILE A 281 -12.32 -10.34 -0.32
N ASP A 282 -11.13 -10.94 -0.15
CA ASP A 282 -10.84 -11.78 1.01
C ASP A 282 -10.79 -10.97 2.31
N VAL A 283 -10.12 -9.81 2.32
CA VAL A 283 -10.17 -8.87 3.48
C VAL A 283 -11.62 -8.52 3.82
N LYS A 284 -12.43 -8.21 2.81
CA LYS A 284 -13.85 -7.89 2.97
C LYS A 284 -14.62 -9.07 3.57
N ARG A 285 -14.38 -10.30 3.12
CA ARG A 285 -14.98 -11.51 3.70
C ARG A 285 -14.59 -11.71 5.17
N HIS A 286 -13.31 -11.59 5.53
CA HIS A 286 -12.86 -11.69 6.93
C HIS A 286 -13.48 -10.58 7.80
N PHE A 287 -13.63 -9.37 7.24
CA PHE A 287 -14.40 -8.30 7.88
C PHE A 287 -15.82 -8.80 8.14
N PHE A 288 -16.64 -9.16 7.16
CA PHE A 288 -18.03 -9.58 7.45
C PHE A 288 -18.16 -10.83 8.33
N ALA A 289 -17.21 -11.77 8.24
CA ALA A 289 -17.20 -13.01 9.02
C ALA A 289 -16.91 -12.84 10.52
N LYS A 290 -16.57 -11.63 10.99
CA LYS A 290 -16.17 -11.39 12.39
C LYS A 290 -14.95 -12.21 12.82
N SER A 291 -13.97 -12.37 11.92
CA SER A 291 -12.71 -13.00 12.30
C SER A 291 -12.11 -12.28 13.51
N GLN A 292 -11.73 -13.08 14.51
CA GLN A 292 -11.17 -12.61 15.77
C GLN A 292 -9.65 -12.42 15.68
N ASP A 293 -9.00 -13.04 14.68
CA ASP A 293 -7.57 -12.92 14.52
C ASP A 293 -7.21 -11.81 13.53
N LEU A 294 -6.57 -10.80 14.08
CA LEU A 294 -6.25 -9.57 13.37
C LEU A 294 -5.15 -9.74 12.31
N HIS A 295 -4.42 -10.86 12.28
CA HIS A 295 -3.47 -11.12 11.19
C HIS A 295 -4.12 -11.80 9.98
N GLU A 296 -5.32 -12.39 10.12
CA GLU A 296 -6.08 -12.91 8.97
C GLU A 296 -6.53 -11.81 8.01
N MET A 297 -6.68 -10.58 8.51
CA MET A 297 -6.98 -9.40 7.68
C MET A 297 -5.72 -8.63 7.26
N ASP A 298 -4.52 -9.14 7.58
CA ASP A 298 -3.28 -8.48 7.22
C ASP A 298 -3.01 -8.60 5.71
N PRO A 299 -2.77 -7.48 5.00
CA PRO A 299 -2.66 -7.48 3.55
C PRO A 299 -1.43 -8.24 3.03
N TYR A 300 -0.36 -8.36 3.81
CA TYR A 300 0.84 -9.11 3.44
C TYR A 300 0.71 -10.60 3.81
N TYR A 301 0.06 -10.92 4.93
CA TYR A 301 -0.25 -12.30 5.29
C TYR A 301 -1.17 -12.97 4.25
N LEU A 302 -2.25 -12.30 3.85
CA LEU A 302 -3.15 -12.81 2.81
C LEU A 302 -2.43 -12.97 1.46
N MET A 303 -1.53 -12.06 1.12
CA MET A 303 -0.68 -12.19 -0.06
C MET A 303 0.23 -13.43 0.02
N LEU A 304 0.88 -13.65 1.16
CA LEU A 304 1.70 -14.85 1.41
C LEU A 304 0.87 -16.13 1.29
N GLN A 305 -0.34 -16.17 1.86
CA GLN A 305 -1.23 -17.34 1.80
C GLN A 305 -1.64 -17.63 0.35
N LYS A 306 -2.03 -16.60 -0.40
CA LYS A 306 -2.41 -16.75 -1.80
C LYS A 306 -1.28 -17.27 -2.67
N ILE A 307 -0.09 -16.69 -2.54
CA ILE A 307 1.11 -17.15 -3.25
C ILE A 307 1.47 -18.58 -2.83
N THR A 308 1.38 -18.89 -1.54
CA THR A 308 1.68 -20.25 -1.03
C THR A 308 0.74 -21.29 -1.65
N ASN A 309 -0.55 -21.00 -1.72
CA ASN A 309 -1.52 -21.91 -2.32
C ASN A 309 -1.26 -22.10 -3.81
N TYR A 310 -1.01 -21.00 -4.53
CA TYR A 310 -0.66 -21.05 -5.95
C TYR A 310 0.58 -21.92 -6.22
N LEU A 311 1.70 -21.64 -5.53
CA LEU A 311 2.96 -22.37 -5.75
C LEU A 311 2.84 -23.85 -5.39
N LYS A 312 2.08 -24.20 -4.34
CA LYS A 312 1.76 -25.60 -4.02
C LYS A 312 0.94 -26.27 -5.12
N CYS A 313 -0.06 -25.59 -5.67
CA CYS A 313 -0.90 -26.14 -6.74
C CYS A 313 -0.11 -26.45 -8.02
N ILE A 314 0.89 -25.64 -8.34
CA ILE A 314 1.76 -25.87 -9.51
C ILE A 314 2.99 -26.74 -9.18
N GLY A 315 3.20 -27.13 -7.92
CA GLY A 315 4.32 -27.97 -7.48
C GLY A 315 5.69 -27.27 -7.44
N ASP A 316 5.73 -25.95 -7.26
CA ASP A 316 6.96 -25.17 -7.26
C ASP A 316 7.49 -24.88 -5.84
N ASP A 317 8.06 -25.92 -5.22
CA ASP A 317 8.61 -25.85 -3.86
C ASP A 317 9.81 -24.90 -3.76
N SER A 318 10.60 -24.78 -4.84
CA SER A 318 11.79 -23.92 -4.88
C SER A 318 11.40 -22.45 -4.70
N ARG A 319 10.46 -21.95 -5.52
CA ARG A 319 9.94 -20.57 -5.36
C ARG A 319 9.17 -20.42 -4.06
N LEU A 320 8.47 -21.46 -3.59
CA LEU A 320 7.78 -21.38 -2.30
C LEU A 320 8.76 -21.10 -1.14
N HIS A 321 9.90 -21.79 -1.10
CA HIS A 321 10.94 -21.52 -0.11
C HIS A 321 11.54 -20.12 -0.23
N LEU A 322 11.74 -19.63 -1.47
CA LEU A 322 12.21 -18.26 -1.72
C LEU A 322 11.20 -17.22 -1.22
N ILE A 323 9.91 -17.38 -1.53
CA ILE A 323 8.84 -16.47 -1.11
C ILE A 323 8.75 -16.38 0.42
N ARG A 324 8.84 -17.52 1.12
CA ARG A 324 8.86 -17.56 2.59
C ARG A 324 10.03 -16.76 3.17
N ARG A 325 11.23 -16.88 2.58
CA ARG A 325 12.41 -16.08 2.95
C ARG A 325 12.21 -14.59 2.66
N CYS A 326 11.67 -14.25 1.48
CA CYS A 326 11.38 -12.86 1.11
C CYS A 326 10.38 -12.21 2.07
N PHE A 327 9.30 -12.93 2.40
CA PHE A 327 8.32 -12.48 3.38
C PHE A 327 8.96 -12.24 4.74
N TYR A 328 9.71 -13.21 5.27
CA TYR A 328 10.40 -13.08 6.55
C TYR A 328 11.34 -11.87 6.57
N LEU A 329 12.21 -11.74 5.56
CA LEU A 329 13.15 -10.62 5.45
C LEU A 329 12.43 -9.27 5.31
N LYS A 330 11.29 -9.21 4.61
CA LYS A 330 10.52 -7.97 4.45
C LYS A 330 9.94 -7.45 5.78
N THR A 331 9.69 -8.33 6.75
CA THR A 331 9.15 -7.93 8.07
C THR A 331 10.16 -7.19 8.94
N HIS A 332 11.47 -7.41 8.71
CA HIS A 332 12.58 -6.93 9.55
C HIS A 332 12.50 -7.37 11.03
N GLU A 333 11.64 -8.31 11.38
CA GLU A 333 11.54 -8.85 12.74
C GLU A 333 12.54 -10.00 12.92
N LYS A 334 13.57 -9.78 13.73
CA LYS A 334 14.64 -10.76 13.93
C LYS A 334 14.30 -11.73 15.07
N LEU A 335 13.83 -12.94 14.73
CA LEU A 335 13.38 -13.95 15.69
C LEU A 335 14.50 -14.64 16.49
N SER A 336 15.75 -14.58 16.04
CA SER A 336 16.91 -15.12 16.77
C SER A 336 17.40 -14.22 17.90
N TYR A 337 17.00 -12.94 17.91
CA TYR A 337 17.35 -11.99 18.96
C TYR A 337 16.23 -11.87 19.99
N LYS A 338 16.57 -11.52 21.23
CA LYS A 338 15.55 -11.22 22.25
C LYS A 338 14.74 -9.98 21.84
N PRO A 339 13.42 -9.96 22.11
CA PRO A 339 12.62 -8.78 21.85
C PRO A 339 13.16 -7.59 22.65
N LYS A 340 13.03 -6.38 22.09
CA LYS A 340 13.39 -5.16 22.81
C LYS A 340 12.45 -4.98 24.00
N ILE A 341 12.98 -4.51 25.13
CA ILE A 341 12.17 -4.24 26.31
C ILE A 341 11.09 -3.21 25.94
N GLY A 342 9.82 -3.54 26.16
CA GLY A 342 8.67 -2.68 25.84
C GLY A 342 8.17 -2.75 24.40
N SER A 343 8.72 -3.60 23.52
CA SER A 343 8.15 -3.84 22.19
C SER A 343 6.92 -4.74 22.27
N ASP A 344 5.82 -4.34 21.64
CA ASP A 344 4.66 -5.21 21.47
C ASP A 344 5.07 -6.47 20.69
N THR A 345 4.60 -7.63 21.16
CA THR A 345 5.03 -8.96 20.70
C THR A 345 4.09 -9.60 19.70
N TRP A 346 2.96 -8.96 19.35
CA TRP A 346 1.97 -9.55 18.45
C TRP A 346 2.58 -10.03 17.13
N ARG A 347 3.39 -9.18 16.47
CA ARG A 347 4.05 -9.50 15.19
C ARG A 347 4.99 -10.68 15.34
N ARG A 348 5.73 -10.70 16.44
CA ARG A 348 6.67 -11.76 16.75
C ARG A 348 5.96 -13.10 16.97
N LYS A 349 4.83 -13.10 17.68
CA LYS A 349 4.00 -14.30 17.91
C LYS A 349 3.51 -14.86 16.58
N VAL A 350 2.90 -14.02 15.74
CA VAL A 350 2.42 -14.44 14.41
C VAL A 350 3.56 -15.00 13.56
N LEU A 351 4.73 -14.36 13.55
CA LEU A 351 5.88 -14.87 12.79
C LEU A 351 6.42 -16.20 13.34
N VAL A 352 6.43 -16.40 14.66
CA VAL A 352 6.79 -17.68 15.28
C VAL A 352 5.85 -18.79 14.80
N ASP A 353 4.55 -18.55 14.82
CA ASP A 353 3.55 -19.53 14.37
C ASP A 353 3.77 -19.88 12.88
N ILE A 354 3.97 -18.86 12.04
CA ILE A 354 4.24 -19.03 10.60
C ILE A 354 5.53 -19.83 10.34
N ILE A 355 6.64 -19.52 11.01
CA ILE A 355 7.90 -20.25 10.76
C ILE A 355 7.87 -21.69 11.29
N SER A 356 7.06 -21.95 12.33
CA SER A 356 6.81 -23.30 12.83
C SER A 356 6.07 -24.15 11.80
N GLU A 357 5.06 -23.60 11.12
CA GLU A 357 4.38 -24.29 10.01
C GLU A 357 5.32 -24.62 8.83
N TRP A 358 6.38 -23.82 8.65
CA TRP A 358 7.38 -24.03 7.60
C TRP A 358 8.48 -25.03 8.00
N ASN A 359 8.45 -25.53 9.24
CA ASN A 359 9.48 -26.39 9.82
C ASN A 359 10.88 -25.75 9.76
N TRP A 360 10.97 -24.43 9.93
CA TRP A 360 12.27 -23.77 9.99
C TRP A 360 12.96 -24.03 11.32
N ASN A 361 14.21 -24.46 11.23
CA ASN A 361 15.07 -24.59 12.40
C ASN A 361 15.73 -23.26 12.77
N GLU A 362 16.29 -23.23 13.98
CA GLU A 362 16.95 -22.04 14.52
C GLU A 362 18.14 -21.58 13.67
N THR A 363 18.83 -22.51 12.99
CA THR A 363 19.96 -22.18 12.11
C THR A 363 19.53 -21.40 10.88
N THR A 364 18.38 -21.73 10.29
CA THR A 364 17.78 -20.98 9.17
C THR A 364 17.41 -19.57 9.59
N VAL A 365 16.75 -19.43 10.75
CA VAL A 365 16.33 -18.14 11.30
C VAL A 365 17.55 -17.24 11.59
N ARG A 366 18.57 -17.77 12.29
CA ARG A 366 19.82 -17.03 12.57
C ARG A 366 20.52 -16.59 11.29
N LYS A 367 20.55 -17.44 10.25
CA LYS A 367 21.15 -17.09 8.96
C LYS A 367 20.44 -15.90 8.30
N LEU A 368 19.09 -15.90 8.31
CA LEU A 368 18.28 -14.81 7.74
C LEU A 368 18.40 -13.51 8.55
N ASP A 369 18.40 -13.61 9.88
CA ASP A 369 18.55 -12.43 10.74
C ASP A 369 19.92 -11.75 10.62
N ASN A 370 20.92 -12.52 10.20
CA ASN A 370 22.28 -12.06 9.94
C ASN A 370 22.50 -11.60 8.48
N HIS A 371 21.44 -11.29 7.72
CA HIS A 371 21.57 -10.94 6.29
C HIS A 371 22.49 -9.75 6.02
N GLN A 372 22.55 -8.77 6.93
CA GLN A 372 23.44 -7.61 6.81
C GLN A 372 24.93 -7.97 6.80
N ASN A 373 25.28 -9.18 7.25
CA ASN A 373 26.66 -9.68 7.30
C ASN A 373 26.90 -10.85 6.32
N TRP A 374 26.01 -11.04 5.33
CA TRP A 374 26.22 -12.05 4.30
C TRP A 374 27.45 -11.73 3.46
N GLN A 375 28.22 -12.77 3.16
CA GLN A 375 29.36 -12.69 2.25
C GLN A 375 28.87 -12.45 0.82
N ALA A 376 29.72 -11.86 -0.04
CA ALA A 376 29.37 -11.50 -1.41
C ALA A 376 28.75 -12.67 -2.21
N GLU A 377 29.29 -13.88 -2.06
CA GLU A 377 28.78 -15.08 -2.72
C GLU A 377 27.36 -15.48 -2.25
N GLN A 378 27.08 -15.32 -0.95
CA GLN A 378 25.75 -15.60 -0.38
C GLN A 378 24.73 -14.57 -0.87
N ALA A 379 25.11 -13.30 -0.90
CA ALA A 379 24.28 -12.23 -1.43
C ALA A 379 23.97 -12.47 -2.92
N ARG A 380 24.97 -12.80 -3.73
CA ARG A 380 24.82 -13.11 -5.17
C ARG A 380 23.90 -14.30 -5.42
N THR A 381 24.03 -15.36 -4.62
CA THR A 381 23.16 -16.54 -4.72
C THR A 381 21.69 -16.18 -4.54
N ILE A 382 21.38 -15.38 -3.52
CA ILE A 382 20.00 -14.97 -3.24
C ILE A 382 19.52 -13.98 -4.29
N GLN A 383 20.36 -13.04 -4.70
CA GLN A 383 20.06 -12.07 -5.76
C GLN A 383 19.71 -12.75 -7.08
N ASN A 384 20.48 -13.75 -7.51
CA ASN A 384 20.17 -14.56 -8.70
C ASN A 384 18.82 -15.28 -8.53
N ALA A 385 18.58 -15.91 -7.37
CA ALA A 385 17.31 -16.59 -7.12
C ALA A 385 16.09 -15.63 -7.17
N LEU A 386 16.24 -14.39 -6.69
CA LEU A 386 15.20 -13.35 -6.78
C LEU A 386 14.94 -12.96 -8.24
N LEU A 387 15.99 -12.73 -9.02
CA LEU A 387 15.88 -12.36 -10.43
C LEU A 387 15.26 -13.50 -11.25
N ASP A 388 15.71 -14.74 -11.04
CA ASP A 388 15.16 -15.92 -11.71
C ASP A 388 13.67 -16.08 -11.39
N ALA A 389 13.27 -15.87 -10.13
CA ALA A 389 11.86 -15.93 -9.75
C ALA A 389 11.02 -14.83 -10.40
N LEU A 390 11.55 -13.60 -10.51
CA LEU A 390 10.87 -12.51 -11.20
C LEU A 390 10.70 -12.79 -12.69
N MET A 391 11.78 -13.21 -13.35
CA MET A 391 11.78 -13.56 -14.77
C MET A 391 10.85 -14.73 -15.07
N LEU A 392 10.80 -15.73 -14.19
CA LEU A 392 9.89 -16.86 -14.31
C LEU A 392 8.43 -16.43 -14.11
N SER A 393 8.14 -15.59 -13.12
CA SER A 393 6.79 -15.04 -12.90
C SER A 393 6.30 -14.27 -14.13
N TYR A 394 7.18 -13.48 -14.73
CA TYR A 394 6.92 -12.74 -15.96
C TYR A 394 6.70 -13.68 -17.17
N HIS A 395 7.47 -14.76 -17.28
CA HIS A 395 7.31 -15.75 -18.35
C HIS A 395 5.94 -16.45 -18.28
N TYR A 396 5.50 -16.87 -17.09
CA TYR A 396 4.19 -17.47 -16.90
C TYR A 396 3.04 -16.51 -17.25
N LEU A 397 3.20 -15.22 -16.97
CA LEU A 397 2.24 -14.19 -17.37
C LEU A 397 2.12 -14.06 -18.89
N ILE A 398 3.24 -14.08 -19.63
CA ILE A 398 3.22 -14.05 -21.10
C ILE A 398 2.50 -15.27 -21.68
N GLN A 399 2.71 -16.44 -21.07
CA GLN A 399 2.08 -17.69 -21.52
C GLN A 399 0.58 -17.76 -21.20
N CYS A 400 0.04 -16.82 -20.41
CA CYS A 400 -1.39 -16.75 -20.15
C CYS A 400 -2.15 -16.47 -21.46
N LYS A 401 -3.09 -17.35 -21.80
CA LYS A 401 -3.82 -17.35 -23.09
C LYS A 401 -4.58 -16.04 -23.37
N SER A 402 -4.91 -15.28 -22.34
CA SER A 402 -5.60 -13.98 -22.45
C SER A 402 -4.66 -12.80 -22.79
N ILE A 403 -3.34 -12.98 -22.69
CA ILE A 403 -2.34 -11.90 -22.83
C ILE A 403 -1.47 -12.08 -24.10
N GLY A 404 -1.30 -13.33 -24.57
CA GLY A 404 -0.31 -13.73 -25.57
C GLY A 404 -0.36 -13.06 -26.95
N SER A 405 -1.43 -12.34 -27.31
CA SER A 405 -1.56 -11.66 -28.62
C SER A 405 -1.04 -10.21 -28.66
N THR A 406 -0.65 -9.62 -27.52
CA THR A 406 -0.44 -8.17 -27.37
C THR A 406 0.99 -7.75 -27.03
N ILE A 407 1.92 -8.69 -26.88
CA ILE A 407 3.27 -8.41 -26.37
C ILE A 407 4.33 -8.60 -27.45
N ASN A 408 5.19 -7.59 -27.63
CA ASN A 408 6.35 -7.66 -28.50
C ASN A 408 7.51 -8.42 -27.81
N PRO A 409 7.96 -9.58 -28.33
CA PRO A 409 9.05 -10.36 -27.73
C PRO A 409 10.38 -9.63 -27.61
N ARG A 410 10.62 -8.56 -28.40
CA ARG A 410 11.86 -7.78 -28.34
C ARG A 410 11.95 -6.91 -27.09
N ASP A 411 10.83 -6.36 -26.62
CA ASP A 411 10.79 -5.52 -25.42
C ASP A 411 11.14 -6.36 -24.19
N VAL A 412 10.68 -7.61 -24.16
CA VAL A 412 11.00 -8.61 -23.12
C VAL A 412 12.51 -8.86 -23.03
N SER A 413 13.17 -9.18 -24.14
CA SER A 413 14.61 -9.46 -24.13
C SER A 413 15.44 -8.24 -23.77
N MET A 414 15.05 -7.04 -24.21
CA MET A 414 15.75 -5.81 -23.85
C MET A 414 15.63 -5.52 -22.34
N LEU A 415 14.46 -5.75 -21.75
CA LEU A 415 14.21 -5.59 -20.32
C LEU A 415 14.98 -6.58 -19.48
N ALA A 416 14.92 -7.86 -19.85
CA ALA A 416 15.72 -8.90 -19.21
C ALA A 416 17.20 -8.53 -19.23
N HIS A 417 17.73 -8.10 -20.39
CA HIS A 417 19.11 -7.69 -20.51
C HIS A 417 19.47 -6.50 -19.62
N LYS A 418 18.64 -5.44 -19.59
CA LYS A 418 18.86 -4.28 -18.71
C LYS A 418 18.89 -4.67 -17.23
N LEU A 419 18.00 -5.58 -16.81
CA LEU A 419 17.98 -6.09 -15.44
C LEU A 419 19.22 -6.92 -15.16
N TYR A 420 19.53 -7.94 -15.97
CA TYR A 420 20.75 -8.73 -15.80
C TYR A 420 22.00 -7.84 -15.72
N THR A 421 22.13 -6.83 -16.58
CA THR A 421 23.24 -5.87 -16.52
C THR A 421 23.24 -5.04 -15.25
N ALA A 422 22.10 -4.51 -14.80
CA ALA A 422 22.00 -3.77 -13.53
C ALA A 422 22.38 -4.67 -12.33
N PHE A 423 21.98 -5.94 -12.36
CA PHE A 423 22.28 -6.93 -11.33
C PHE A 423 23.73 -7.43 -11.37
N GLU A 424 24.37 -7.49 -12.54
CA GLU A 424 25.78 -7.87 -12.74
C GLU A 424 26.78 -6.76 -12.43
N LEU A 425 26.37 -5.48 -12.50
CA LEU A 425 27.21 -4.31 -12.19
C LEU A 425 27.26 -3.94 -10.70
N LEU A 426 26.52 -4.65 -9.84
CA LEU A 426 26.53 -4.49 -8.39
C LEU A 426 27.66 -5.19 -7.56
N PRO A 427 28.79 -5.73 -8.10
CA PRO A 427 29.78 -6.43 -7.25
C PRO A 427 30.40 -5.56 -6.15
N ASP A 428 30.51 -4.25 -6.37
CA ASP A 428 31.11 -3.32 -5.40
C ASP A 428 30.09 -2.65 -4.47
N GLU A 429 28.78 -2.89 -4.67
CA GLU A 429 27.67 -2.36 -3.88
C GLU A 429 26.97 -3.42 -3.03
N VAL A 430 27.74 -4.34 -2.43
CA VAL A 430 27.23 -5.25 -1.35
C VAL A 430 26.53 -4.45 -0.23
N LYS A 431 26.77 -3.14 -0.12
CA LYS A 431 26.03 -2.23 0.77
C LYS A 431 24.56 -1.98 0.36
N ALA A 432 24.20 -1.95 -0.92
CA ALA A 432 22.85 -1.57 -1.38
C ALA A 432 21.76 -2.59 -1.00
N LEU A 433 22.06 -3.90 -0.98
CA LEU A 433 21.14 -4.92 -0.44
C LEU A 433 21.05 -4.87 1.10
N ASN A 434 22.10 -4.34 1.75
CA ASN A 434 22.22 -4.24 3.21
C ASN A 434 21.63 -2.92 3.78
N SER A 435 21.42 -1.92 2.93
CA SER A 435 20.74 -0.66 3.23
C SER A 435 19.54 -0.48 2.30
N GLN A 436 18.31 -0.70 2.80
CA GLN A 436 17.07 -0.34 2.11
C GLN A 436 16.87 1.18 2.03
N SER A 437 17.90 1.92 1.64
CA SER A 437 17.95 3.37 1.63
C SER A 437 18.89 3.83 0.53
N LEU A 438 18.42 3.74 -0.72
CA LEU A 438 18.92 4.56 -1.81
C LEU A 438 17.72 5.30 -2.44
N PRO A 439 17.79 6.64 -2.58
CA PRO A 439 16.71 7.43 -3.16
C PRO A 439 16.61 7.21 -4.67
N ASN A 440 15.38 7.14 -5.21
CA ASN A 440 15.13 7.11 -6.66
C ASN A 440 15.88 8.29 -7.34
N PRO A 441 16.62 8.07 -8.44
CA PRO A 441 16.85 9.12 -9.42
C PRO A 441 15.58 9.24 -10.27
N LEU A 442 14.93 10.40 -10.12
CA LEU A 442 13.97 11.08 -11.02
C LEU A 442 13.02 10.23 -11.88
#